data_AF-A0A7S2BPX4-F1
#
_entry.id   AF-A0A7S2BPX4-F1
#
_cell.length_a   1.000
_cell.length_b   1.000
_cell.length_c   1.000
_cell.angle_alpha   90.00
_cell.angle_beta   90.00
_cell.angle_gamma   90.00
#
_symmetry.space_group_name_H-M   'P 1'
#
loop_
_entity.id
_entity.type
_entity.pdbx_description
1 polymer ?
#
loop_
_entity_poly.entity_id
_entity_poly.type
_entity_poly.pdbx_seq_one_letter_code
_entity_poly.pdbx_strand_id
1 'polypeptide(L)'
;FEAVRERIERSLKSWNLERPDAHASYWADILLSPKSFTVAEKLAACQEASLEGVKRFHRDVLAGRTSVECFVSGNASADEARGLRDVALARLREHFAAPLPPEEFYELPRSQLQP
;
A
#
# COMPACT_ATOMS: atom_id res chain seq x y z
N PHE A 1 -1.32 17.79 -7.34
CA PHE A 1 -2.36 17.33 -6.38
C PHE A 1 -3.72 17.30 -7.05
N GLU A 2 -4.29 18.44 -7.41
CA GLU A 2 -5.66 18.56 -7.97
C GLU A 2 -5.98 17.59 -9.12
N ALA A 3 -5.16 17.55 -10.17
CA ALA A 3 -5.39 16.66 -11.31
C ALA A 3 -5.44 15.16 -10.92
N VAL A 4 -4.63 14.76 -9.94
CA VAL A 4 -4.61 13.37 -9.45
C VAL A 4 -5.84 13.08 -8.59
N ARG A 5 -6.22 14.03 -7.72
CA ARG A 5 -7.43 13.95 -6.90
C ARG A 5 -8.67 13.81 -7.78
N GLU A 6 -8.83 14.68 -8.77
CA GLU A 6 -9.95 14.64 -9.72
C GLU A 6 -10.02 13.31 -10.47
N ARG A 7 -8.87 12.78 -10.91
CA ARG A 7 -8.81 11.47 -11.56
C ARG A 7 -9.28 10.34 -10.64
N ILE A 8 -8.84 10.34 -9.39
CA ILE A 8 -9.25 9.33 -8.39
C ILE A 8 -10.75 9.45 -8.11
N GLU A 9 -11.26 10.67 -7.92
CA GLU A 9 -12.67 10.93 -7.67
C GLU A 9 -13.56 10.42 -8.82
N ARG A 10 -13.16 10.70 -10.06
CA ARG A 10 -13.84 10.19 -11.25
C ARG A 10 -13.84 8.67 -11.29
N SER A 11 -12.71 8.04 -11.00
CA SER A 11 -12.59 6.58 -10.95
C SER A 11 -13.52 5.95 -9.91
N LEU A 12 -13.64 6.56 -8.72
CA LEU A 12 -14.53 6.09 -7.66
C LEU A 12 -16.01 6.26 -8.05
N LYS A 13 -16.37 7.37 -8.70
CA LYS A 13 -17.73 7.61 -9.21
C LYS A 13 -18.13 6.64 -10.32
N SER A 14 -17.18 6.24 -11.16
CA SER A 14 -17.41 5.26 -12.23
C SER A 14 -17.75 3.85 -11.73
N TRP A 15 -17.56 3.55 -10.44
CA TRP A 15 -17.90 2.24 -9.86
C TRP A 15 -19.37 1.83 -10.11
N ASN A 16 -20.29 2.79 -10.14
CA ASN A 16 -21.71 2.52 -10.44
C ASN A 16 -21.95 2.01 -11.87
N LEU A 17 -20.98 2.18 -12.78
CA LEU A 17 -21.06 1.72 -14.16
C LEU A 17 -20.43 0.33 -14.37
N GLU A 18 -19.84 -0.23 -13.31
CA GLU A 18 -19.26 -1.58 -13.35
C GLU A 18 -20.33 -2.66 -13.52
N ARG A 19 -19.89 -3.82 -14.00
CA ARG A 19 -20.78 -4.96 -14.26
C ARG A 19 -21.28 -5.60 -12.95
N PRO A 20 -22.44 -6.27 -12.94
CA PRO A 20 -22.99 -6.90 -11.73
C PRO A 20 -22.06 -7.94 -11.08
N ASP A 21 -21.32 -8.71 -11.87
CA ASP A 21 -20.33 -9.67 -11.36
C ASP A 21 -19.18 -8.98 -10.61
N ALA A 22 -18.74 -7.81 -11.09
CA ALA A 22 -17.74 -7.00 -10.40
C ALA A 22 -18.27 -6.44 -9.07
N HIS A 23 -19.54 -6.05 -9.01
CA HIS A 23 -20.18 -5.62 -7.75
C HIS A 23 -20.27 -6.76 -6.73
N ALA A 24 -20.62 -7.98 -7.17
CA ALA A 24 -20.67 -9.14 -6.30
C ALA A 24 -19.30 -9.47 -5.70
N SER A 25 -18.25 -9.52 -6.52
CA SER A 25 -16.88 -9.73 -6.05
C SER A 25 -16.43 -8.63 -5.09
N TYR A 26 -16.71 -7.37 -5.43
CA TYR A 26 -16.39 -6.24 -4.56
C TYR A 26 -17.02 -6.38 -3.17
N TRP A 27 -18.31 -6.72 -3.08
CA TRP A 27 -18.96 -6.87 -1.78
C TRP A 27 -18.45 -8.07 -1.00
N ALA A 28 -18.10 -9.17 -1.67
CA ALA A 28 -17.43 -10.29 -1.03
C ALA A 28 -16.10 -9.86 -0.40
N ASP A 29 -15.28 -9.10 -1.12
CA ASP A 29 -14.00 -8.59 -0.63
C ASP A 29 -14.16 -7.63 0.56
N ILE A 30 -15.18 -6.76 0.53
CA ILE A 30 -15.50 -5.86 1.66
C ILE A 30 -15.89 -6.67 2.91
N LEU A 31 -16.72 -7.71 2.74
CA LEU A 31 -17.24 -8.49 3.87
C LEU A 31 -16.20 -9.42 4.49
N LEU A 32 -15.29 -9.97 3.68
CA LEU A 32 -14.30 -10.95 4.13
C LEU A 32 -13.00 -10.33 4.63
N SER A 33 -12.75 -9.05 4.31
CA SER A 33 -11.53 -8.36 4.72
C SER A 33 -11.72 -7.58 6.02
N PRO A 34 -10.89 -7.82 7.06
CA PRO A 34 -11.06 -7.22 8.38
C PRO A 34 -10.83 -5.70 8.44
N LYS A 35 -10.31 -5.07 7.37
CA LYS A 35 -10.03 -3.62 7.30
C LYS A 35 -10.25 -3.04 5.90
N SER A 36 -11.43 -3.26 5.34
CA SER A 36 -11.79 -2.72 4.03
C SER A 36 -12.67 -1.47 4.14
N PHE A 37 -12.37 -0.47 3.32
CA PHE A 37 -13.21 0.73 3.15
C PHE A 37 -14.02 0.64 1.87
N THR A 38 -15.27 1.06 1.95
CA THR A 38 -16.19 1.13 0.81
C THR A 38 -15.78 2.21 -0.19
N VAL A 39 -16.27 2.10 -1.43
CA VAL A 39 -16.11 3.14 -2.45
C VAL A 39 -16.66 4.49 -1.97
N ALA A 40 -17.78 4.49 -1.24
CA ALA A 40 -18.38 5.70 -0.68
C ALA A 40 -17.46 6.37 0.35
N GLU A 41 -16.89 5.59 1.29
CA GLU A 41 -15.95 6.11 2.28
C GLU A 41 -14.66 6.64 1.63
N LYS A 42 -14.12 5.90 0.65
CA LYS A 42 -12.96 6.35 -0.14
C LYS A 42 -13.23 7.64 -0.89
N LEU A 43 -14.45 7.79 -1.43
CA LEU A 43 -14.87 9.00 -2.16
C LEU A 43 -14.96 10.20 -1.22
N ALA A 44 -15.60 10.03 -0.06
CA ALA A 44 -15.69 11.08 0.97
C ALA A 44 -14.29 11.52 1.42
N ALA A 45 -13.41 10.57 1.74
CA ALA A 45 -12.03 10.87 2.13
C ALA A 45 -11.23 11.57 1.01
N CYS A 46 -11.46 11.20 -0.26
CA CYS A 46 -10.82 11.86 -1.41
C CYS A 46 -11.26 13.33 -1.54
N GLN A 47 -12.53 13.62 -1.29
CA GLN A 47 -13.09 14.97 -1.35
C GLN A 47 -12.57 15.86 -0.22
N GLU A 48 -12.36 15.28 0.97
CA GLU A 48 -11.77 15.97 2.13
C GLU A 48 -10.24 16.11 2.05
N ALA A 49 -9.58 15.36 1.15
CA ALA A 49 -8.14 15.38 1.02
C ALA A 49 -7.63 16.77 0.61
N SER A 50 -6.56 17.21 1.27
CA SER A 50 -5.84 18.44 0.96
C SER A 50 -4.36 18.16 0.68
N LEU A 51 -3.71 19.05 -0.08
CA LEU A 51 -2.29 18.93 -0.37
C LEU A 51 -1.45 18.88 0.92
N GLU A 52 -1.78 19.70 1.91
CA GLU A 52 -1.06 19.71 3.18
C GLU A 52 -1.31 18.45 4.01
N GLY A 53 -2.53 17.89 3.94
CA GLY A 53 -2.83 16.59 4.53
C GLY A 53 -1.96 15.48 3.94
N VAL A 54 -1.82 15.44 2.60
CA VAL A 54 -0.96 14.46 1.92
C VAL A 54 0.52 14.65 2.26
N LYS A 55 1.02 15.90 2.29
CA LYS A 55 2.41 16.16 2.69
C LYS A 55 2.69 15.73 4.12
N ARG A 56 1.76 15.97 5.05
CA ARG A 56 1.87 15.51 6.44
C ARG A 56 1.88 13.99 6.50
N PHE A 57 0.90 13.34 5.87
CA PHE A 57 0.85 11.88 5.80
C PHE A 57 2.13 11.27 5.21
N HIS A 58 2.68 11.87 4.15
CA HIS A 58 3.96 11.44 3.58
C HIS A 58 5.09 11.49 4.59
N ARG A 59 5.21 12.56 5.38
CA ARG A 59 6.20 12.65 6.45
C ARG A 59 5.93 11.63 7.55
N ASP A 60 4.67 11.40 7.93
CA ASP A 60 4.32 10.46 8.99
C ASP A 60 4.63 9.01 8.58
N VAL A 61 4.35 8.65 7.33
CA VAL A 61 4.73 7.34 6.74
C VAL A 61 6.25 7.18 6.73
N LEU A 62 6.97 8.21 6.29
CA LEU A 62 8.44 8.17 6.28
C LEU A 62 9.04 8.20 7.68
N ALA A 63 8.43 8.87 8.65
CA ALA A 63 8.91 8.86 10.04
C ALA A 63 8.53 7.57 10.79
N GLY A 64 7.58 6.81 10.23
CA GLY A 64 7.13 5.54 10.77
C GLY A 64 8.18 4.44 10.66
N ARG A 65 7.97 3.39 11.44
CA ARG A 65 8.77 2.17 11.35
C ARG A 65 8.30 1.35 10.15
N THR A 66 9.19 1.09 9.20
CA THR A 66 8.85 0.40 7.96
C THR A 66 9.66 -0.88 7.81
N SER A 67 8.99 -1.98 7.48
CA SER A 67 9.59 -3.23 7.00
C SER A 67 9.65 -3.20 5.47
N VAL A 68 10.71 -3.77 4.90
CA VAL A 68 10.84 -3.91 3.44
C VAL A 68 11.01 -5.38 3.12
N GLU A 69 10.01 -5.92 2.44
CA GLU A 69 10.06 -7.26 1.87
C GLU A 69 10.29 -7.16 0.37
N CYS A 70 11.22 -7.96 -0.15
CA CYS A 70 11.58 -7.96 -1.56
C CYS A 70 11.49 -9.38 -2.12
N PHE A 71 10.79 -9.52 -3.24
CA PHE A 71 10.82 -10.71 -4.07
C PHE A 71 11.63 -10.40 -5.32
N VAL A 72 12.75 -11.12 -5.51
CA VAL A 72 13.63 -10.97 -6.68
C VAL A 72 13.57 -12.26 -7.47
N SER A 73 13.20 -12.14 -8.74
CA SER A 73 13.14 -13.26 -9.68
C SER A 73 13.74 -12.84 -11.02
N GLY A 74 14.57 -13.70 -11.60
CA GLY A 74 15.25 -13.44 -12.87
C GLY A 74 16.72 -13.83 -12.85
N ASN A 75 17.49 -13.27 -13.79
CA ASN A 75 18.93 -13.49 -13.88
C ASN A 75 19.68 -12.60 -12.86
N ALA A 76 19.58 -12.96 -11.58
CA ALA A 76 20.31 -12.33 -10.50
C ALA A 76 20.81 -13.42 -9.55
N SER A 77 22.06 -13.31 -9.13
CA SER A 77 22.59 -14.08 -8.03
C SER A 77 21.93 -13.68 -6.70
N ALA A 78 22.05 -14.53 -5.69
CA ALA A 78 21.54 -14.24 -4.36
C ALA A 78 22.19 -12.99 -3.74
N ASP A 79 23.45 -12.71 -4.07
CA ASP A 79 24.17 -11.55 -3.55
C ASP A 79 23.75 -10.26 -4.25
N GLU A 80 23.50 -10.30 -5.56
CA GLU A 80 22.90 -9.17 -6.28
C GLU A 80 21.49 -8.86 -5.76
N ALA A 81 20.69 -9.89 -5.49
CA ALA A 81 19.35 -9.72 -4.91
C ALA A 81 19.40 -9.08 -3.50
N ARG A 82 20.34 -9.52 -2.64
CA ARG A 82 20.55 -8.89 -1.32
C ARG A 82 21.07 -7.47 -1.46
N GLY A 83 21.98 -7.22 -2.39
CA GLY A 83 22.48 -5.88 -2.70
C GLY A 83 21.37 -4.92 -3.10
N LEU A 84 20.40 -5.35 -3.92
CA LEU A 84 19.23 -4.55 -4.29
C LEU A 84 18.38 -4.17 -3.09
N ARG A 85 18.10 -5.13 -2.19
CA ARG A 85 17.41 -4.87 -0.93
C ARG A 85 18.16 -3.85 -0.08
N ASP A 86 19.47 -4.02 0.04
CA ASP A 86 20.30 -3.15 0.90
C ASP A 86 20.37 -1.72 0.37
N VAL A 87 20.41 -1.53 -0.95
CA VAL A 87 20.29 -0.22 -1.59
C VAL A 87 18.93 0.41 -1.29
N ALA A 88 17.82 -0.34 -1.42
CA ALA A 88 16.49 0.17 -1.12
C ALA A 88 16.36 0.59 0.36
N LEU A 89 16.87 -0.22 1.28
CA LEU A 89 16.91 0.09 2.70
C LEU A 89 17.77 1.32 3.02
N ALA A 90 18.93 1.45 2.37
CA ALA A 90 19.80 2.61 2.53
C ALA A 90 19.08 3.91 2.11
N ARG A 91 18.38 3.90 0.96
CA ARG A 91 17.59 5.05 0.49
C ARG A 91 16.45 5.42 1.43
N LEU A 92 15.77 4.44 2.00
CA LEU A 92 14.69 4.69 2.96
C LEU A 92 15.24 5.29 4.26
N ARG A 93 16.41 4.84 4.72
CA ARG A 93 17.10 5.41 5.89
C ARG A 93 17.56 6.85 5.67
N GLU A 94 18.04 7.19 4.47
CA GLU A 94 18.40 8.56 4.08
C GLU A 94 17.21 9.53 4.23
N HIS A 95 15.98 9.03 4.09
CA HIS A 95 14.74 9.81 4.16
C HIS A 95 13.90 9.55 5.43
N PHE A 96 14.57 9.20 6.53
CA PHE A 96 14.02 9.12 7.91
C PHE A 96 13.11 7.93 8.23
N ALA A 97 13.00 6.93 7.35
CA ALA A 97 12.33 5.67 7.69
C ALA A 97 13.19 4.86 8.66
N ALA A 98 12.77 4.84 9.93
CA ALA A 98 13.36 3.93 10.90
C ALA A 98 13.02 2.49 10.45
N PRO A 99 14.01 1.58 10.32
CA PRO A 99 13.70 0.19 10.01
C PRO A 99 12.89 -0.41 11.15
N LEU A 100 11.83 -1.15 10.81
CA LEU A 100 11.09 -1.93 11.78
C LEU A 100 12.04 -3.01 12.38
N PRO A 101 12.14 -3.13 13.72
CA PRO A 101 12.95 -4.17 14.33
C PRO A 101 12.49 -5.56 13.86
N PRO A 102 13.40 -6.54 13.70
CA PRO A 102 13.01 -7.86 13.25
C PRO A 102 11.97 -8.56 14.11
N GLU A 103 11.96 -8.26 15.41
CA GLU A 103 11.02 -8.76 16.40
C GLU A 103 9.60 -8.22 16.22
N GLU A 104 9.45 -7.11 15.50
CA GLU A 104 8.17 -6.47 15.18
C GLU A 104 7.69 -6.80 13.76
N PHE A 105 8.46 -7.57 12.97
CA PHE A 105 7.95 -8.10 11.70
C PHE A 105 6.73 -8.97 11.99
N TYR A 106 5.61 -8.66 11.33
CA TYR A 106 4.47 -9.56 11.31
C TYR A 106 4.84 -10.79 10.50
N GLU A 107 5.37 -11.83 11.15
CA GLU A 107 5.57 -13.12 10.50
C GLU A 107 4.19 -13.75 10.24
N LEU A 108 3.78 -13.81 8.97
CA LEU A 108 2.71 -14.73 8.59
C LEU A 108 3.15 -16.14 9.03
N PRO A 109 2.31 -16.88 9.78
CA PRO A 109 2.64 -18.26 10.15
C PRO A 109 3.01 -19.03 8.89
N ARG A 110 4.07 -19.84 8.91
CA ARG A 110 4.50 -20.64 7.74
C ARG A 110 3.39 -21.51 7.16
N SER A 111 2.34 -21.81 7.93
CA SER A 111 1.12 -22.49 7.47
C SER A 111 0.28 -21.68 6.48
N GLN A 112 0.45 -20.36 6.42
CA GLN A 112 -0.23 -19.43 5.51
C GLN A 112 0.64 -19.03 4.30
N LEU A 113 1.91 -19.47 4.27
CA LEU A 113 2.81 -19.35 3.13
C LEU A 113 2.75 -20.66 2.34
N GLN A 114 1.69 -20.87 1.57
CA GLN A 114 1.63 -21.93 0.54
C GLN A 114 1.41 -21.30 -0.84
N PRO A 115 1.94 -21.92 -1.91
CA PRO A 115 2.20 -21.28 -3.21
C PRO A 115 0.95 -20.82 -3.95
#